data_AF-A0A6L4WNV3-F1
#
_entry.id   AF-A0A6L4WNV3-F1
#
_cell.length_a   1.000
_cell.length_b   1.000
_cell.length_c   1.000
_cell.angle_alpha   90.00
_cell.angle_beta   90.00
_cell.angle_gamma   90.00
#
_symmetry.space_group_name_H-M   'P 1'
#
loop_
_entity.id
_entity.type
_entity.pdbx_description
1 polymer ?
#
loop_
_entity_poly.entity_id
_entity_poly.type
_entity_poly.pdbx_seq_one_letter_code
_entity_poly.pdbx_strand_id
1 'polypeptide(L)'
;MKLFFGWIILFVFILFSFYYVNLNLEKSVDINELINISNTENSITYSAKDTNNENNIIEFSLEKQNEIFVINGNRSENNSKGKKEITIEIERENRDVVLILNSKEQTIWNIVPSENTNIKLVVYDTKSSVVSKRSIYKYKKSIDLDISLENIKFIELLGYVKKITQKNKIDYFYSKELLENKIELKNTQSDPKLSLNYLLAKKTKSNFEFELISKDNKFIPFSLNGPRFNEDKFTEIKTNVVSSPDKTKIYEIVTNGLKITNILTKKEILKPIPVLKKIINPKGIAYDDLSDMIYIASKDGKFYIFDAQTESWKSIRKYIDDFYINSLSYDTLTNTFLSSNWKKNGLIVFDQQGNFDNEYSLENKLLGFNYHFKKSSLELPQLFLVPNGENIGIVLIDKFVQKIWLFNKFDRKAILTYNYRN
;
A
#
# COMPACT_ATOMS: atom_id res chain seq x y z
N MET A 1 61.05 -7.57 44.71
CA MET A 1 60.74 -7.59 43.25
C MET A 1 59.34 -8.13 42.92
N LYS A 2 58.86 -9.24 43.52
CA LYS A 2 57.51 -9.80 43.22
C LYS A 2 56.33 -8.91 43.62
N LEU A 3 56.44 -8.12 44.69
CA LEU A 3 55.38 -7.19 45.12
C LEU A 3 55.18 -6.00 44.16
N PHE A 4 56.24 -5.55 43.48
CA PHE A 4 56.16 -4.40 42.55
C PHE A 4 55.43 -4.75 41.25
N PHE A 5 55.55 -6.01 40.79
CA PHE A 5 54.89 -6.50 39.58
C PHE A 5 53.38 -6.68 39.76
N GLY A 6 52.92 -7.08 40.95
CA GLY A 6 51.50 -7.22 41.26
C GLY A 6 50.76 -5.88 41.23
N TRP A 7 51.39 -4.81 41.73
CA TRP A 7 50.82 -3.47 41.71
C TRP A 7 50.78 -2.87 40.30
N ILE A 8 51.78 -3.13 39.46
CA ILE A 8 51.77 -2.68 38.05
C ILE A 8 50.65 -3.38 37.26
N ILE A 9 50.46 -4.69 37.45
CA ILE A 9 49.38 -5.44 36.78
C ILE A 9 48.00 -4.95 37.24
N LEU A 10 47.83 -4.69 38.54
CA LEU A 10 46.58 -4.15 39.09
C LEU A 10 46.31 -2.72 38.57
N PHE A 11 47.34 -1.88 38.52
CA PHE A 11 47.23 -0.50 38.02
C PHE A 11 46.94 -0.46 36.51
N VAL A 12 47.54 -1.36 35.73
CA VAL A 12 47.21 -1.55 34.31
C VAL A 12 45.78 -2.06 34.16
N PHE A 13 45.30 -3.00 34.98
CA PHE A 13 43.91 -3.46 34.94
C PHE A 13 42.91 -2.37 35.32
N ILE A 14 43.23 -1.53 36.31
CA ILE A 14 42.41 -0.39 36.72
C ILE A 14 42.41 0.68 35.63
N LEU A 15 43.56 1.00 35.03
CA LEU A 15 43.64 1.94 33.90
C LEU A 15 42.96 1.40 32.64
N PHE A 16 43.08 0.10 32.35
CA PHE A 16 42.36 -0.53 31.24
C PHE A 16 40.86 -0.54 31.50
N SER A 17 40.43 -0.81 32.74
CA SER A 17 39.02 -0.75 33.13
C SER A 17 38.49 0.68 33.07
N PHE A 18 39.24 1.69 33.54
CA PHE A 18 38.86 3.09 33.41
C PHE A 18 38.87 3.59 31.97
N TYR A 19 39.82 3.15 31.14
CA TYR A 19 39.88 3.46 29.71
C TYR A 19 38.73 2.81 28.93
N TYR A 20 38.36 1.57 29.26
CA TYR A 20 37.24 0.86 28.67
C TYR A 20 35.88 1.41 29.14
N VAL A 21 35.79 1.86 30.39
CA VAL A 21 34.61 2.55 30.93
C VAL A 21 34.47 3.95 30.32
N ASN A 22 35.55 4.70 30.08
CA ASN A 22 35.48 6.02 29.44
C ASN A 22 35.20 5.98 27.93
N LEU A 23 35.57 4.89 27.23
CA LEU A 23 35.29 4.73 25.80
C LEU A 23 33.87 4.24 25.47
N ASN A 24 33.15 3.67 26.45
CA ASN A 24 31.84 3.04 26.27
C ASN A 24 30.72 3.61 27.17
N LEU A 25 30.82 4.87 27.61
CA LEU A 25 29.67 5.55 28.20
C LEU A 25 28.63 5.85 27.11
N GLU A 26 27.86 4.84 26.75
CA GLU A 26 26.63 4.96 25.99
C GLU A 26 25.70 5.92 26.75
N LYS A 27 25.49 7.13 26.20
CA LYS A 27 24.67 8.18 26.84
C LYS A 27 23.21 8.16 26.37
N SER A 28 22.83 7.12 25.63
CA SER A 28 21.50 7.01 25.03
C SER A 28 20.51 6.39 26.01
N VAL A 29 19.27 6.89 25.99
CA VAL A 29 18.20 6.37 26.84
C VAL A 29 17.26 5.52 26.00
N ASP A 30 17.08 4.26 26.39
CA ASP A 30 16.03 3.40 25.84
C ASP A 30 14.69 3.77 26.47
N ILE A 31 13.67 3.90 25.62
CA ILE A 31 12.31 4.26 26.00
C ILE A 31 11.39 3.05 25.79
N ASN A 32 10.67 2.68 26.84
CA ASN A 32 9.71 1.57 26.78
C ASN A 32 8.42 1.95 26.02
N GLU A 33 7.90 3.16 26.25
CA GLU A 33 6.63 3.62 25.68
C GLU A 33 6.67 5.12 25.38
N LEU A 34 6.05 5.52 24.27
CA LEU A 34 5.83 6.92 23.90
C LEU A 34 4.42 7.33 24.30
N ILE A 35 4.29 7.99 25.45
CA ILE A 35 3.01 8.52 25.93
C ILE A 35 2.88 9.96 25.46
N ASN A 36 1.95 10.23 24.55
CA ASN A 36 1.64 11.59 24.14
C ASN A 36 0.95 12.32 25.31
N ILE A 37 1.59 13.38 25.81
CA ILE A 37 1.07 14.18 26.93
C ILE A 37 0.55 15.55 26.49
N SER A 38 1.02 16.08 25.37
CA SER A 38 0.49 17.31 24.78
C SER A 38 0.73 17.37 23.28
N ASN A 39 -0.18 18.07 22.59
CA ASN A 39 -0.18 18.18 21.14
C ASN A 39 -0.50 19.64 20.76
N THR A 40 0.42 20.30 20.06
CA THR A 40 0.20 21.63 19.47
C THR A 40 0.04 21.51 17.95
N GLU A 41 -0.13 22.61 17.22
CA GLU A 41 -0.20 22.56 15.75
C GLU A 41 1.13 22.08 15.10
N ASN A 42 2.26 22.31 15.78
CA ASN A 42 3.60 22.12 15.21
C ASN A 42 4.51 21.20 16.04
N SER A 43 4.04 20.65 17.16
CA SER A 43 4.83 19.75 17.99
C SER A 43 3.98 18.75 18.76
N ILE A 44 4.59 17.60 19.06
CA ILE A 44 4.08 16.61 20.01
C ILE A 44 5.09 16.49 21.15
N THR A 45 4.62 16.55 22.38
CA THR A 45 5.45 16.27 23.57
C THR A 45 5.13 14.88 24.10
N TYR A 46 6.18 14.12 24.32
CA TYR A 46 6.14 12.77 24.84
C TYR A 46 6.66 12.72 26.26
N SER A 47 6.00 11.92 27.09
CA SER A 47 6.53 11.38 28.32
C SER A 47 6.94 9.93 28.10
N ALA A 48 8.10 9.57 28.63
CA ALA A 48 8.74 8.28 28.44
C ALA A 48 9.40 7.82 29.73
N LYS A 49 9.38 6.50 30.00
CA LYS A 49 10.17 5.89 31.06
C LYS A 49 11.48 5.38 30.50
N ASP A 50 12.58 5.69 31.20
CA ASP A 50 13.89 5.11 30.96
C ASP A 50 13.86 3.61 31.27
N THR A 51 14.23 2.78 30.29
CA THR A 51 14.27 1.32 30.45
C THR A 51 15.27 0.88 31.54
N ASN A 52 16.32 1.67 31.79
CA ASN A 52 17.36 1.35 32.78
C ASN A 52 17.07 1.93 34.17
N ASN A 53 16.08 2.82 34.30
CA ASN A 53 15.68 3.43 35.56
C ASN A 53 14.19 3.81 35.51
N GLU A 54 13.31 2.89 35.88
CA GLU A 54 11.85 3.05 35.73
C GLU A 54 11.26 4.25 36.49
N ASN A 55 11.99 4.80 37.47
CA ASN A 55 11.60 6.00 38.22
C ASN A 55 11.98 7.31 37.52
N ASN A 56 12.78 7.25 36.44
CA ASN A 56 13.17 8.41 35.66
C ASN A 56 12.16 8.64 34.52
N ILE A 57 11.38 9.71 34.65
CA ILE A 57 10.46 10.17 33.62
C ILE A 57 11.18 11.19 32.75
N ILE A 58 11.17 10.94 31.45
CA ILE A 58 11.80 11.78 30.44
C ILE A 58 10.71 12.44 29.63
N GLU A 59 10.84 13.73 29.43
CA GLU A 59 9.97 14.50 28.55
C GLU A 59 10.79 15.08 27.39
N PHE A 60 10.27 14.93 26.18
CA PHE A 60 10.87 15.51 24.99
C PHE A 60 9.81 15.83 23.95
N SER A 61 10.10 16.81 23.10
CA SER A 61 9.20 17.21 22.02
C SER A 61 9.76 16.85 20.65
N LEU A 62 8.88 16.38 19.78
CA LEU A 62 9.13 16.23 18.35
C LEU A 62 8.37 17.32 17.60
N GLU A 63 9.10 18.08 16.80
CA GLU A 63 8.54 19.20 16.05
C GLU A 63 8.29 18.77 14.60
N LYS A 64 7.29 19.37 13.97
CA LYS A 64 6.93 19.15 12.57
C LYS A 64 8.06 19.50 11.60
N GLN A 65 8.98 20.38 12.01
CA GLN A 65 10.19 20.74 11.25
C GLN A 65 11.31 19.70 11.33
N ASN A 66 11.28 18.77 12.30
CA ASN A 66 12.30 17.74 12.44
C ASN A 66 12.48 16.99 11.11
N GLU A 67 13.72 16.78 10.70
CA GLU A 67 14.01 16.04 9.49
C GLU A 67 13.93 14.54 9.76
N ILE A 68 13.19 13.82 8.92
CA ILE A 68 12.95 12.40 9.09
C ILE A 68 13.79 11.63 8.09
N PHE A 69 14.68 10.80 8.59
CA PHE A 69 15.57 9.96 7.81
C PHE A 69 15.23 8.50 8.06
N VAL A 70 15.00 7.74 6.99
CA VAL A 70 14.67 6.32 7.06
C VAL A 70 15.79 5.53 6.38
N ILE A 71 16.30 4.51 7.08
CA ILE A 71 17.30 3.58 6.57
C ILE A 71 16.71 2.17 6.67
N ASN A 72 16.62 1.48 5.53
CA ASN A 72 16.02 0.16 5.43
C ASN A 72 16.89 -0.81 4.64
N GLY A 73 17.18 -1.99 5.18
CA GLY A 73 17.91 -3.03 4.45
C GLY A 73 17.47 -4.46 4.71
N ASN A 74 17.77 -5.35 3.76
CA ASN A 74 17.50 -6.78 3.90
C ASN A 74 18.72 -7.57 4.38
N ARG A 75 19.93 -7.20 3.93
CA ARG A 75 21.23 -7.84 4.18
C ARG A 75 22.31 -6.76 4.34
N SER A 76 23.52 -7.15 4.72
CA SER A 76 24.70 -6.25 4.71
C SER A 76 25.93 -6.87 4.04
N GLU A 77 26.81 -6.01 3.53
CA GLU A 77 28.06 -6.31 2.82
C GLU A 77 29.12 -6.87 3.80
N ASN A 78 29.15 -8.19 3.98
CA ASN A 78 30.09 -8.98 4.81
C ASN A 78 29.92 -8.94 6.36
N ASN A 79 29.57 -10.09 6.96
CA ASN A 79 30.52 -11.01 7.64
C ASN A 79 29.78 -12.19 8.30
N SER A 80 30.44 -13.34 8.26
CA SER A 80 30.02 -14.66 8.74
C SER A 80 29.49 -14.69 10.19
N LYS A 81 28.27 -15.20 10.39
CA LYS A 81 27.73 -15.75 11.66
C LYS A 81 27.71 -14.85 12.92
N GLY A 82 27.90 -13.52 12.82
CA GLY A 82 27.88 -12.59 13.96
C GLY A 82 26.87 -11.44 13.85
N LYS A 83 26.63 -10.72 14.96
CA LYS A 83 25.92 -9.42 14.97
C LYS A 83 26.66 -8.45 14.04
N LYS A 84 25.94 -7.77 13.15
CA LYS A 84 26.52 -6.87 12.13
C LYS A 84 26.47 -5.43 12.60
N GLU A 85 27.54 -4.68 12.44
CA GLU A 85 27.61 -3.26 12.81
C GLU A 85 27.57 -2.37 11.56
N ILE A 86 26.68 -1.37 11.56
CA ILE A 86 26.55 -0.36 10.51
C ILE A 86 26.72 1.02 11.14
N THR A 87 27.65 1.81 10.60
CA THR A 87 27.89 3.18 11.02
C THR A 87 27.08 4.16 10.19
N ILE A 88 26.32 5.04 10.84
CA ILE A 88 25.54 6.10 10.19
C ILE A 88 26.16 7.44 10.59
N GLU A 89 26.80 8.10 9.64
CA GLU A 89 27.34 9.46 9.81
C GLU A 89 26.30 10.48 9.34
N ILE A 90 25.96 11.44 10.20
CA ILE A 90 24.86 12.37 9.94
C ILE A 90 25.35 13.80 10.08
N GLU A 91 25.30 14.54 8.98
CA GLU A 91 25.77 15.91 8.89
C GLU A 91 24.63 16.82 8.44
N ARG A 92 23.87 17.31 9.42
CA ARG A 92 22.74 18.23 9.25
C ARG A 92 22.93 19.40 10.20
N GLU A 93 23.57 20.47 9.72
CA GLU A 93 23.92 21.63 10.53
C GLU A 93 22.68 22.33 11.11
N ASN A 94 22.63 22.49 12.44
CA ASN A 94 21.57 23.15 13.18
C ASN A 94 20.17 22.57 12.91
N ARG A 95 20.11 21.28 12.60
CA ARG A 95 18.85 20.56 12.37
C ARG A 95 18.62 19.50 13.44
N ASP A 96 17.35 19.39 13.80
CA ASP A 96 16.81 18.31 14.61
C ASP A 96 16.38 17.16 13.72
N VAL A 97 16.87 15.95 14.01
CA VAL A 97 16.69 14.76 13.16
C VAL A 97 16.00 13.65 13.94
N VAL A 98 15.07 12.97 13.29
CA VAL A 98 14.49 11.69 13.72
C VAL A 98 14.95 10.60 12.75
N LEU A 99 15.54 9.53 13.29
CA LEU A 99 16.01 8.38 12.52
C LEU A 99 15.05 7.21 12.68
N ILE A 100 14.75 6.54 11.58
CA ILE A 100 13.99 5.29 11.56
C ILE A 100 14.85 4.23 10.90
N LEU A 101 15.20 3.19 11.65
CA LEU A 101 16.16 2.17 11.26
C LEU A 101 15.48 0.80 11.20
N ASN A 102 15.56 0.15 10.05
CA ASN A 102 14.99 -1.17 9.84
C ASN A 102 15.97 -2.12 9.14
N SER A 103 16.14 -3.31 9.69
CA SER A 103 16.87 -4.40 9.05
C SER A 103 16.15 -5.72 9.21
N LYS A 104 16.21 -6.58 8.19
CA LYS A 104 15.74 -7.98 8.33
C LYS A 104 16.73 -8.86 9.12
N GLU A 105 17.97 -8.40 9.29
CA GLU A 105 19.03 -9.07 10.04
C GLU A 105 19.30 -8.36 11.37
N GLN A 106 19.84 -9.10 12.34
CA GLN A 106 20.27 -8.52 13.62
C GLN A 106 21.42 -7.53 13.39
N THR A 107 21.15 -6.24 13.65
CA THR A 107 22.04 -5.14 13.31
C THR A 107 22.33 -4.26 14.54
N ILE A 108 23.58 -3.84 14.69
CA ILE A 108 24.03 -2.82 15.64
C ILE A 108 24.21 -1.53 14.83
N TRP A 109 23.40 -0.53 15.12
CA TRP A 109 23.44 0.77 14.47
C TRP A 109 24.32 1.72 15.29
N ASN A 110 25.49 2.06 14.78
CA ASN A 110 26.41 3.03 15.39
C ASN A 110 26.14 4.42 14.80
N ILE A 111 25.57 5.33 15.59
CA ILE A 111 25.13 6.65 15.13
C ILE A 111 26.16 7.70 15.50
N VAL A 112 26.67 8.38 14.47
CA VAL A 112 27.72 9.39 14.59
C VAL A 112 27.21 10.72 14.01
N PRO A 113 26.49 11.53 14.81
CA PRO A 113 26.06 12.85 14.38
C PRO A 113 27.24 13.86 14.40
N SER A 114 27.25 14.79 13.45
CA SER A 114 28.17 15.93 13.40
C SER A 114 27.99 16.86 14.59
N GLU A 115 28.92 17.80 14.79
CA GLU A 115 28.93 18.66 15.97
C GLU A 115 27.61 19.41 16.22
N ASN A 116 27.02 19.92 15.15
CA ASN A 116 25.82 20.75 15.19
C ASN A 116 24.55 20.00 14.76
N THR A 117 24.60 18.66 14.70
CA THR A 117 23.43 17.82 14.43
C THR A 117 22.85 17.27 15.72
N ASN A 118 21.54 17.45 15.89
CA ASN A 118 20.83 16.97 17.06
C ASN A 118 19.89 15.81 16.69
N ILE A 119 20.13 14.64 17.26
CA ILE A 119 19.27 13.46 17.04
C ILE A 119 18.23 13.42 18.16
N LYS A 120 16.98 13.79 17.85
CA LYS A 120 15.89 13.83 18.82
C LYS A 120 15.35 12.45 19.15
N LEU A 121 15.28 11.55 18.18
CA LEU A 121 14.73 10.21 18.39
C LEU A 121 15.29 9.24 17.36
N VAL A 122 15.60 8.02 17.81
CA VAL A 122 15.93 6.88 16.96
C VAL A 122 14.91 5.80 17.17
N VAL A 123 14.07 5.56 16.16
CA VAL A 123 13.16 4.42 16.13
C VAL A 123 13.86 3.26 15.43
N TYR A 124 13.92 2.10 16.07
CA TYR A 124 14.65 0.95 15.52
C TYR A 124 13.90 -0.37 15.71
N ASP A 125 14.16 -1.33 14.82
CA ASP A 125 13.52 -2.65 14.87
C ASP A 125 13.85 -3.44 16.14
N THR A 126 13.03 -4.45 16.46
CA THR A 126 13.13 -5.22 17.71
C THR A 126 14.33 -6.16 17.79
N LYS A 127 14.92 -6.54 16.66
CA LYS A 127 16.08 -7.45 16.55
C LYS A 127 17.41 -6.69 16.58
N SER A 128 17.37 -5.40 16.32
CA SER A 128 18.52 -4.50 16.26
C SER A 128 18.82 -3.83 17.61
N SER A 129 20.00 -3.22 17.70
CA SER A 129 20.41 -2.35 18.81
C SER A 129 21.02 -1.06 18.25
N VAL A 130 21.00 0.01 19.04
CA VAL A 130 21.53 1.32 18.64
C VAL A 130 22.57 1.75 19.67
N VAL A 131 23.72 2.25 19.20
CA VAL A 131 24.83 2.77 20.00
C VAL A 131 25.16 4.18 19.54
N SER A 132 25.43 5.08 20.48
CA SER A 132 25.84 6.47 20.19
C SER A 132 26.71 7.01 21.34
N LYS A 133 27.71 7.82 20.98
CA LYS A 133 28.52 8.59 21.95
C LYS A 133 27.81 9.84 22.45
N ARG A 134 26.78 10.31 21.73
CA ARG A 134 25.93 11.43 22.14
C ARG A 134 24.67 10.93 22.81
N SER A 135 24.12 11.74 23.72
CA SER A 135 22.82 11.43 24.31
C SER A 135 21.74 11.53 23.24
N ILE A 136 21.02 10.43 23.05
CA ILE A 136 19.93 10.28 22.09
C ILE A 136 18.81 9.47 22.74
N TYR A 137 17.58 9.72 22.34
CA TYR A 137 16.44 8.89 22.74
C TYR A 137 16.26 7.75 21.74
N LYS A 138 16.08 6.53 22.26
CA LYS A 138 15.94 5.31 21.47
C LYS A 138 14.58 4.68 21.75
N TYR A 139 13.83 4.37 20.71
CA TYR A 139 12.52 3.74 20.82
C TYR A 139 12.45 2.47 19.97
N LYS A 140 12.31 1.33 20.62
CA LYS A 140 12.24 0.03 19.95
C LYS A 140 10.81 -0.21 19.45
N LYS A 141 10.66 -0.43 18.14
CA LYS A 141 9.35 -0.64 17.51
C LYS A 141 9.45 -1.68 16.40
N SER A 142 8.49 -2.60 16.33
CA SER A 142 8.36 -3.47 15.16
C SER A 142 8.02 -2.62 13.93
N ILE A 143 8.96 -2.54 12.99
CA ILE A 143 8.84 -1.87 11.71
C ILE A 143 8.96 -2.95 10.65
N ASP A 144 8.01 -3.00 9.73
CA ASP A 144 8.07 -3.92 8.59
C ASP A 144 8.07 -3.09 7.31
N LEU A 145 9.20 -3.11 6.61
CA LEU A 145 9.41 -2.36 5.38
C LEU A 145 9.93 -3.25 4.26
N ASP A 146 9.59 -2.86 3.04
CA ASP A 146 10.15 -3.41 1.83
C ASP A 146 11.14 -2.41 1.22
N ILE A 147 11.97 -2.85 0.28
CA ILE A 147 12.95 -1.96 -0.38
C ILE A 147 12.24 -0.93 -1.27
N SER A 148 11.05 -1.26 -1.78
CA SER A 148 10.28 -0.40 -2.68
C SER A 148 9.40 0.61 -1.93
N LEU A 149 9.42 1.86 -2.42
CA LEU A 149 8.48 2.92 -2.02
C LEU A 149 7.03 2.63 -2.46
N GLU A 150 6.84 1.80 -3.48
CA GLU A 150 5.53 1.44 -4.05
C GLU A 150 4.98 0.17 -3.38
N ASN A 151 4.83 0.22 -2.05
CA ASN A 151 4.28 -0.87 -1.25
C ASN A 151 3.40 -0.30 -0.13
N ILE A 152 2.30 -0.99 0.20
CA ILE A 152 1.39 -0.63 1.29
C ILE A 152 2.10 -0.36 2.62
N LYS A 153 3.18 -1.11 2.91
CA LYS A 153 4.01 -0.95 4.11
C LYS A 153 4.65 0.44 4.21
N PHE A 154 5.05 1.02 3.07
CA PHE A 154 5.62 2.37 3.05
C PHE A 154 4.56 3.45 3.37
N ILE A 155 3.31 3.26 2.93
CA ILE A 155 2.21 4.16 3.30
C ILE A 155 1.89 4.06 4.80
N GLU A 156 1.97 2.86 5.36
CA GLU A 156 1.80 2.65 6.81
C GLU A 156 2.90 3.32 7.61
N LEU A 157 4.16 3.27 7.14
CA LEU A 157 5.26 4.04 7.72
C LEU A 157 5.00 5.55 7.67
N LEU A 158 4.56 6.09 6.53
CA LEU A 158 4.23 7.50 6.43
C LEU A 158 3.09 7.90 7.39
N GLY A 159 2.09 7.03 7.57
CA GLY A 159 1.04 7.21 8.57
C GLY A 159 1.58 7.21 10.00
N TYR A 160 2.52 6.30 10.29
CA TYR A 160 3.23 6.28 11.57
C TYR A 160 4.03 7.56 11.81
N VAL A 161 4.83 8.02 10.83
CA VAL A 161 5.59 9.27 10.90
C VAL A 161 4.66 10.45 11.18
N LYS A 162 3.55 10.56 10.46
CA LYS A 162 2.53 11.60 10.71
C LYS A 162 1.98 11.51 12.14
N LYS A 163 1.75 10.31 12.66
CA LYS A 163 1.28 10.11 14.03
C LYS A 163 2.30 10.56 15.08
N ILE A 164 3.59 10.32 14.86
CA ILE A 164 4.63 10.61 15.86
C ILE A 164 5.28 11.99 15.74
N THR A 165 5.16 12.65 14.58
CA THR A 165 5.83 13.95 14.32
C THR A 165 4.91 15.02 13.75
N GLN A 166 3.64 14.68 13.46
CA GLN A 166 2.69 15.51 12.66
C GLN A 166 3.13 15.80 11.23
N LYS A 167 4.33 15.37 10.83
CA LYS A 167 4.87 15.56 9.50
C LYS A 167 4.30 14.53 8.54
N ASN A 168 3.78 14.99 7.41
CA ASN A 168 3.16 14.14 6.38
C ASN A 168 4.17 13.66 5.32
N LYS A 169 5.47 13.82 5.57
CA LYS A 169 6.54 13.45 4.66
C LYS A 169 7.77 12.95 5.41
N ILE A 170 8.57 12.15 4.72
CA ILE A 170 9.93 11.79 5.09
C ILE A 170 10.88 12.65 4.24
N ASP A 171 12.00 13.09 4.81
CA ASP A 171 12.96 13.95 4.10
C ASP A 171 14.08 13.15 3.43
N TYR A 172 14.32 11.91 3.85
CA TYR A 172 15.29 11.02 3.19
C TYR A 172 14.90 9.55 3.37
N PHE A 173 14.92 8.78 2.29
CA PHE A 173 14.74 7.33 2.32
C PHE A 173 15.94 6.64 1.67
N TYR A 174 16.68 5.89 2.49
CA TYR A 174 17.74 5.01 2.05
C TYR A 174 17.25 3.58 2.13
N SER A 175 17.18 2.89 0.99
CA SER A 175 16.94 1.46 1.03
C SER A 175 17.72 0.68 0.00
N LYS A 176 18.34 -0.42 0.46
CA LYS A 176 19.09 -1.35 -0.36
C LYS A 176 18.80 -2.79 0.05
N GLU A 177 18.93 -3.71 -0.90
CA GLU A 177 18.95 -5.13 -0.53
C GLU A 177 20.13 -5.45 0.37
N LEU A 178 21.27 -4.83 0.11
CA LEU A 178 22.50 -5.01 0.84
C LEU A 178 23.03 -3.65 1.28
N LEU A 179 23.06 -3.43 2.59
CA LEU A 179 23.55 -2.21 3.23
C LEU A 179 25.07 -2.24 3.35
N GLU A 180 25.69 -1.10 3.06
CA GLU A 180 27.09 -0.85 3.35
C GLU A 180 27.31 -0.74 4.87
N ASN A 181 28.54 -1.03 5.30
CA ASN A 181 28.93 -0.88 6.71
C ASN A 181 29.02 0.59 7.15
N LYS A 182 29.02 1.53 6.19
CA LYS A 182 29.03 2.98 6.43
C LYS A 182 28.01 3.67 5.53
N ILE A 183 27.14 4.49 6.12
CA ILE A 183 26.10 5.27 5.42
C ILE A 183 26.27 6.74 5.81
N GLU A 184 26.43 7.62 4.82
CA GLU A 184 26.56 9.06 5.03
C GLU A 184 25.26 9.79 4.69
N LEU A 185 24.74 10.58 5.64
CA LEU A 185 23.50 11.34 5.52
C LEU A 185 23.80 12.85 5.57
N LYS A 186 24.01 13.43 4.39
CA LYS A 186 24.36 14.85 4.24
C LYS A 186 23.21 15.73 3.76
N ASN A 187 22.26 15.17 3.01
CA ASN A 187 21.20 15.93 2.32
C ASN A 187 19.82 15.28 2.48
N THR A 188 18.78 16.07 2.20
CA THR A 188 17.41 15.57 2.02
C THR A 188 17.16 15.24 0.55
N GLN A 189 16.10 14.47 0.30
CA GLN A 189 15.61 14.09 -1.03
C GLN A 189 14.35 14.88 -1.38
N SER A 190 14.22 15.23 -2.66
CA SER A 190 13.00 15.81 -3.22
C SER A 190 12.30 14.76 -4.10
N ASP A 191 11.70 13.76 -3.46
CA ASP A 191 10.84 12.77 -4.11
C ASP A 191 9.41 12.92 -3.57
N PRO A 192 8.42 13.26 -4.43
CA PRO A 192 7.04 13.42 -3.98
C PRO A 192 6.49 12.14 -3.33
N LYS A 193 6.95 10.94 -3.73
CA LYS A 193 6.51 9.65 -3.15
C LYS A 193 6.77 9.55 -1.66
N LEU A 194 7.72 10.31 -1.12
CA LEU A 194 8.03 10.35 0.30
C LEU A 194 7.00 11.13 1.13
N SER A 195 5.86 11.53 0.54
CA SER A 195 4.78 12.21 1.24
C SER A 195 3.44 11.49 1.08
N LEU A 196 2.62 11.52 2.14
CA LEU A 196 1.20 11.12 2.07
C LEU A 196 0.43 11.96 1.03
N ASN A 197 0.90 13.18 0.75
CA ASN A 197 0.29 14.05 -0.24
C ASN A 197 0.40 13.51 -1.67
N TYR A 198 1.35 12.60 -1.94
CA TYR A 198 1.53 12.00 -3.26
C TYR A 198 0.28 11.27 -3.74
N LEU A 199 -0.42 10.60 -2.84
CA LEU A 199 -1.61 9.82 -3.15
C LEU A 199 -2.91 10.59 -2.90
N LEU A 200 -2.85 11.94 -2.84
CA LEU A 200 -4.04 12.76 -2.70
C LEU A 200 -4.92 12.67 -3.95
N ALA A 201 -6.19 12.40 -3.70
CA ALA A 201 -7.22 12.41 -4.72
C ALA A 201 -7.40 13.84 -5.26
N LYS A 202 -7.57 13.96 -6.57
CA LYS A 202 -7.79 15.23 -7.26
C LYS A 202 -9.23 15.33 -7.72
N LYS A 203 -9.82 16.50 -7.55
CA LYS A 203 -11.12 16.82 -8.15
C LYS A 203 -10.98 16.92 -9.68
N THR A 204 -11.99 16.41 -10.39
CA THR A 204 -12.07 16.43 -11.85
C THR A 204 -13.28 17.24 -12.31
N LYS A 205 -13.21 17.80 -13.53
CA LYS A 205 -14.37 18.48 -14.15
C LYS A 205 -15.45 17.48 -14.55
N SER A 206 -15.05 16.34 -15.10
CA SER A 206 -15.94 15.21 -15.36
C SER A 206 -16.25 14.50 -14.04
N ASN A 207 -17.53 14.25 -13.79
CA ASN A 207 -18.00 13.43 -12.70
C ASN A 207 -19.25 12.68 -13.17
N PHE A 208 -19.32 11.39 -12.86
CA PHE A 208 -20.51 10.58 -13.10
C PHE A 208 -20.71 9.63 -11.92
N GLU A 209 -21.95 9.19 -11.79
CA GLU A 209 -22.38 8.28 -10.75
C GLU A 209 -22.48 6.87 -11.29
N PHE A 210 -22.31 5.92 -10.39
CA PHE A 210 -22.51 4.51 -10.66
C PHE A 210 -22.88 3.82 -9.37
N GLU A 211 -23.41 2.61 -9.48
CA GLU A 211 -23.76 1.80 -8.32
C GLU A 211 -22.91 0.54 -8.29
N LEU A 212 -22.56 0.12 -7.08
CA LEU A 212 -21.93 -1.16 -6.83
C LEU A 212 -22.86 -2.00 -5.96
N ILE A 213 -22.87 -3.31 -6.19
CA ILE A 213 -23.73 -4.23 -5.44
C ILE A 213 -22.97 -4.72 -4.21
N SER A 214 -23.53 -4.47 -3.03
CA SER A 214 -22.95 -4.95 -1.78
C SER A 214 -23.10 -6.47 -1.62
N LYS A 215 -22.38 -7.04 -0.65
CA LYS A 215 -22.52 -8.45 -0.27
C LYS A 215 -23.96 -8.84 0.13
N ASP A 216 -24.71 -7.89 0.67
CA ASP A 216 -26.12 -8.04 1.07
C ASP A 216 -27.11 -7.70 -0.05
N ASN A 217 -26.64 -7.61 -1.29
CA ASN A 217 -27.44 -7.26 -2.47
C ASN A 217 -28.10 -5.88 -2.38
N LYS A 218 -27.48 -4.93 -1.67
CA LYS A 218 -27.89 -3.51 -1.68
C LYS A 218 -27.14 -2.77 -2.79
N PHE A 219 -27.81 -1.84 -3.46
CA PHE A 219 -27.18 -0.94 -4.40
C PHE A 219 -26.55 0.22 -3.64
N ILE A 220 -25.23 0.33 -3.72
CA ILE A 220 -24.46 1.36 -3.04
C ILE A 220 -24.07 2.42 -4.06
N PRO A 221 -24.53 3.67 -3.91
CA PRO A 221 -24.22 4.72 -4.87
C PRO A 221 -22.82 5.27 -4.67
N PHE A 222 -22.08 5.39 -5.77
CA PHE A 222 -20.75 5.95 -5.87
C PHE A 222 -20.72 7.09 -6.89
N SER A 223 -19.75 7.97 -6.71
CA SER A 223 -19.26 8.87 -7.75
C SER A 223 -17.76 8.66 -7.94
N LEU A 224 -17.13 9.38 -8.87
CA LEU A 224 -15.67 9.33 -9.00
C LEU A 224 -14.93 9.76 -7.72
N ASN A 225 -15.59 10.51 -6.83
CA ASN A 225 -15.03 10.96 -5.56
C ASN A 225 -15.24 9.97 -4.40
N GLY A 226 -15.77 8.77 -4.66
CA GLY A 226 -16.03 7.75 -3.65
C GLY A 226 -17.53 7.52 -3.38
N PRO A 227 -17.87 6.83 -2.29
CA PRO A 227 -19.26 6.54 -1.94
C PRO A 227 -20.01 7.85 -1.69
N ARG A 228 -21.29 7.89 -2.08
CA ARG A 228 -22.12 9.08 -1.86
C ARG A 228 -22.42 9.31 -0.38
N PHE A 229 -22.46 8.24 0.42
CA PHE A 229 -22.69 8.29 1.85
C PHE A 229 -21.47 7.77 2.61
N ASN A 230 -21.06 8.45 3.68
CA ASN A 230 -19.87 8.09 4.45
C ASN A 230 -20.00 6.74 5.17
N GLU A 231 -21.22 6.36 5.56
CA GLU A 231 -21.50 5.05 6.17
C GLU A 231 -21.17 3.88 5.24
N ASP A 232 -21.19 4.10 3.92
CA ASP A 232 -20.90 3.09 2.91
C ASP A 232 -19.40 2.91 2.61
N LYS A 233 -18.52 3.70 3.24
CA LYS A 233 -17.07 3.70 2.97
C LYS A 233 -16.43 2.31 3.10
N PHE A 234 -16.93 1.49 4.00
CA PHE A 234 -16.40 0.15 4.28
C PHE A 234 -17.36 -0.97 3.89
N THR A 235 -18.41 -0.67 3.12
CA THR A 235 -19.37 -1.67 2.65
C THR A 235 -18.67 -2.68 1.74
N GLU A 236 -18.82 -3.97 2.06
CA GLU A 236 -18.25 -5.05 1.25
C GLU A 236 -18.97 -5.13 -0.11
N ILE A 237 -18.21 -5.15 -1.21
CA ILE A 237 -18.72 -5.13 -2.58
C ILE A 237 -18.52 -6.48 -3.27
N LYS A 238 -19.54 -6.95 -4.01
CA LYS A 238 -19.43 -8.11 -4.89
C LYS A 238 -18.86 -7.72 -6.25
N THR A 239 -17.88 -8.48 -6.76
CA THR A 239 -17.25 -8.23 -8.08
C THR A 239 -17.70 -9.19 -9.17
N ASN A 240 -18.43 -10.25 -8.82
CA ASN A 240 -18.90 -11.32 -9.69
C ASN A 240 -20.40 -11.20 -10.01
N VAL A 241 -20.94 -9.98 -9.98
CA VAL A 241 -22.37 -9.72 -10.13
C VAL A 241 -22.67 -8.58 -11.12
N VAL A 242 -23.86 -8.64 -11.72
CA VAL A 242 -24.51 -7.52 -12.42
C VAL A 242 -25.99 -7.49 -12.07
N SER A 243 -26.65 -6.36 -12.29
CA SER A 243 -28.11 -6.24 -12.16
C SER A 243 -28.78 -6.06 -13.51
N SER A 244 -30.06 -6.43 -13.60
CA SER A 244 -30.92 -5.98 -14.70
C SER A 244 -31.06 -4.45 -14.69
N PRO A 245 -31.35 -3.79 -15.83
CA PRO A 245 -31.50 -2.34 -15.92
C PRO A 245 -32.59 -1.78 -15.00
N ASP A 246 -33.68 -2.52 -14.82
CA ASP A 246 -34.78 -2.19 -13.91
C ASP A 246 -34.46 -2.44 -12.43
N LYS A 247 -33.26 -2.98 -12.12
CA LYS A 247 -32.79 -3.33 -10.79
C LYS A 247 -33.70 -4.31 -10.04
N THR A 248 -34.48 -5.14 -10.73
CA THR A 248 -35.33 -6.14 -10.08
C THR A 248 -34.60 -7.47 -9.86
N LYS A 249 -33.56 -7.75 -10.64
CA LYS A 249 -32.76 -8.98 -10.58
C LYS A 249 -31.28 -8.69 -10.44
N ILE A 250 -30.60 -9.52 -9.66
CA ILE A 250 -29.14 -9.63 -9.61
C ILE A 250 -28.74 -10.98 -10.18
N TYR A 251 -27.72 -10.96 -11.03
CA TYR A 251 -27.12 -12.13 -11.64
C TYR A 251 -25.71 -12.29 -11.07
N GLU A 252 -25.47 -13.41 -10.39
CA GLU A 252 -24.23 -13.71 -9.69
C GLU A 252 -23.57 -14.94 -10.29
N ILE A 253 -22.30 -14.79 -10.70
CA ILE A 253 -21.51 -15.94 -11.17
C ILE A 253 -21.26 -16.86 -9.98
N VAL A 254 -21.67 -18.12 -10.11
CA VAL A 254 -21.33 -19.18 -9.16
C VAL A 254 -20.62 -20.32 -9.90
N THR A 255 -19.96 -21.22 -9.15
CA THR A 255 -19.10 -22.26 -9.72
C THR A 255 -19.77 -23.07 -10.84
N ASN A 256 -21.05 -23.40 -10.71
CA ASN A 256 -21.80 -24.27 -11.61
C ASN A 256 -22.79 -23.53 -12.54
N GLY A 257 -22.78 -22.20 -12.60
CA GLY A 257 -23.69 -21.45 -13.47
C GLY A 257 -23.94 -20.02 -13.02
N LEU A 258 -25.17 -19.56 -13.24
CA LEU A 258 -25.60 -18.20 -12.92
C LEU A 258 -26.71 -18.25 -11.88
N LYS A 259 -26.49 -17.66 -10.71
CA LYS A 259 -27.52 -17.49 -9.70
C LYS A 259 -28.27 -16.19 -9.98
N ILE A 260 -29.59 -16.27 -10.05
CA ILE A 260 -30.49 -15.13 -10.27
C ILE A 260 -31.24 -14.89 -8.97
N THR A 261 -31.09 -13.69 -8.40
CA THR A 261 -31.80 -13.28 -7.19
C THR A 261 -32.80 -12.19 -7.55
N ASN A 262 -34.10 -12.42 -7.32
CA ASN A 262 -35.10 -11.37 -7.37
C ASN A 262 -35.01 -10.53 -6.09
N ILE A 263 -34.80 -9.23 -6.23
CA ILE A 263 -34.45 -8.36 -5.10
C ILE A 263 -35.65 -8.09 -4.20
N LEU A 264 -36.86 -8.03 -4.78
CA LEU A 264 -38.10 -7.78 -4.06
C LEU A 264 -38.56 -9.01 -3.28
N THR A 265 -38.62 -10.16 -3.95
CA THR A 265 -39.13 -11.41 -3.34
C THR A 265 -38.06 -12.19 -2.58
N LYS A 266 -36.78 -11.81 -2.74
CA LYS A 266 -35.60 -12.55 -2.26
C LYS A 266 -35.50 -13.98 -2.80
N LYS A 267 -36.31 -14.36 -3.80
CA LYS A 267 -36.26 -15.67 -4.42
C LYS A 267 -34.98 -15.81 -5.23
N GLU A 268 -34.27 -16.91 -5.01
CA GLU A 268 -33.07 -17.28 -5.75
C GLU A 268 -33.35 -18.46 -6.69
N ILE A 269 -32.80 -18.39 -7.91
CA ILE A 269 -32.89 -19.46 -8.91
C ILE A 269 -31.49 -19.68 -9.47
N LEU A 270 -31.03 -20.93 -9.46
CA LEU A 270 -29.80 -21.31 -10.11
C LEU A 270 -30.06 -21.77 -11.54
N LYS A 271 -29.38 -21.17 -12.52
CA LYS A 271 -29.35 -21.60 -13.91
C LYS A 271 -28.03 -22.31 -14.19
N PRO A 272 -27.99 -23.65 -14.11
CA PRO A 272 -26.75 -24.40 -14.34
C PRO A 272 -26.31 -24.26 -15.80
N ILE A 273 -25.00 -24.24 -16.02
CA ILE A 273 -24.46 -24.18 -17.38
C ILE A 273 -24.69 -25.51 -18.13
N PRO A 274 -25.02 -25.50 -19.45
CA PRO A 274 -25.46 -26.73 -20.14
C PRO A 274 -24.33 -27.68 -20.50
N VAL A 275 -23.13 -27.16 -20.77
CA VAL A 275 -21.97 -27.93 -21.26
C VAL A 275 -20.74 -27.51 -20.44
N LEU A 276 -20.04 -28.50 -19.85
CA LEU A 276 -19.05 -28.37 -18.75
C LEU A 276 -19.73 -28.12 -17.40
N LYS A 277 -19.43 -28.91 -16.35
CA LYS A 277 -20.08 -28.78 -15.03
C LYS A 277 -19.74 -27.47 -14.27
N LYS A 278 -18.96 -26.57 -14.85
CA LYS A 278 -18.51 -25.32 -14.22
C LYS A 278 -18.06 -24.25 -15.22
N ILE A 279 -18.15 -22.99 -14.79
CA ILE A 279 -17.47 -21.86 -15.43
C ILE A 279 -16.01 -21.89 -14.97
N ILE A 280 -15.07 -21.99 -15.91
CA ILE A 280 -13.64 -22.12 -15.58
C ILE A 280 -13.07 -20.71 -15.36
N ASN A 281 -12.51 -20.45 -14.16
CA ASN A 281 -11.83 -19.21 -13.81
C ASN A 281 -12.56 -17.93 -14.28
N PRO A 282 -13.82 -17.69 -13.84
CA PRO A 282 -14.53 -16.48 -14.21
C PRO A 282 -13.78 -15.24 -13.72
N LYS A 283 -13.67 -14.23 -14.58
CA LYS A 283 -12.98 -12.97 -14.31
C LYS A 283 -13.85 -11.75 -14.54
N GLY A 284 -14.98 -11.85 -15.21
CA GLY A 284 -15.88 -10.71 -15.38
C GLY A 284 -17.30 -11.12 -15.76
N ILE A 285 -18.25 -10.25 -15.44
CA ILE A 285 -19.64 -10.35 -15.85
C ILE A 285 -20.13 -8.96 -16.25
N ALA A 286 -20.84 -8.87 -17.37
CA ALA A 286 -21.44 -7.64 -17.86
C ALA A 286 -22.88 -7.90 -18.33
N TYR A 287 -23.74 -6.91 -18.13
CA TYR A 287 -25.09 -6.89 -18.69
C TYR A 287 -25.09 -5.94 -19.89
N ASP A 288 -25.47 -6.45 -21.05
CA ASP A 288 -25.73 -5.67 -22.26
C ASP A 288 -27.22 -5.30 -22.25
N ASP A 289 -27.49 -4.04 -21.96
CA ASP A 289 -28.82 -3.46 -21.83
C ASP A 289 -29.52 -3.20 -23.17
N LEU A 290 -28.79 -3.26 -24.30
CA LEU A 290 -29.39 -3.12 -25.63
C LEU A 290 -29.97 -4.44 -26.15
N SER A 291 -29.37 -5.57 -25.76
CA SER A 291 -29.77 -6.90 -26.23
C SER A 291 -30.34 -7.82 -25.14
N ASP A 292 -30.41 -7.34 -23.89
CA ASP A 292 -30.79 -8.11 -22.69
C ASP A 292 -30.00 -9.42 -22.57
N MET A 293 -28.69 -9.31 -22.76
CA MET A 293 -27.75 -10.43 -22.70
C MET A 293 -26.75 -10.22 -21.55
N ILE A 294 -26.42 -11.33 -20.90
CA ILE A 294 -25.38 -11.36 -19.87
C ILE A 294 -24.18 -12.12 -20.40
N TYR A 295 -23.03 -11.48 -20.33
CA TYR A 295 -21.77 -12.02 -20.77
C TYR A 295 -20.90 -12.31 -19.55
N ILE A 296 -20.41 -13.53 -19.44
CA ILE A 296 -19.46 -13.95 -18.41
C ILE A 296 -18.16 -14.32 -19.11
N ALA A 297 -17.06 -13.69 -18.75
CA ALA A 297 -15.76 -13.97 -19.33
C ALA A 297 -14.87 -14.77 -18.36
N SER A 298 -14.19 -15.78 -18.88
CA SER A 298 -13.10 -16.48 -18.19
C SER A 298 -11.78 -15.73 -18.33
N LYS A 299 -10.82 -16.07 -17.47
CA LYS A 299 -9.42 -15.58 -17.52
C LYS A 299 -8.76 -15.70 -18.90
N ASP A 300 -9.16 -16.69 -19.69
CA ASP A 300 -8.55 -17.04 -20.99
C ASP A 300 -9.41 -16.58 -22.19
N GLY A 301 -10.33 -15.63 -21.98
CA GLY A 301 -11.11 -15.03 -23.07
C GLY A 301 -12.25 -15.90 -23.60
N LYS A 302 -12.72 -16.89 -22.82
CA LYS A 302 -13.92 -17.66 -23.13
C LYS A 302 -15.14 -16.98 -22.54
N PHE A 303 -16.17 -16.79 -23.36
CA PHE A 303 -17.41 -16.12 -23.00
C PHE A 303 -18.56 -17.09 -22.91
N TYR A 304 -19.36 -16.91 -21.87
CA TYR A 304 -20.61 -17.63 -21.63
C TYR A 304 -21.73 -16.61 -21.71
N ILE A 305 -22.67 -16.84 -22.61
CA ILE A 305 -23.71 -15.87 -22.97
C ILE A 305 -25.05 -16.40 -22.48
N PHE A 306 -25.71 -15.61 -21.65
CA PHE A 306 -26.99 -15.93 -21.06
C PHE A 306 -28.01 -14.90 -21.51
N ASP A 307 -29.13 -15.37 -22.04
CA ASP A 307 -30.25 -14.53 -22.47
C ASP A 307 -31.12 -14.22 -21.24
N ALA A 308 -31.17 -12.95 -20.84
CA ALA A 308 -31.83 -12.53 -19.62
C ALA A 308 -33.36 -12.50 -19.75
N GLN A 309 -33.89 -12.36 -20.97
CA GLN A 309 -35.33 -12.36 -21.24
C GLN A 309 -35.91 -13.77 -21.12
N THR A 310 -35.29 -14.73 -21.80
CA THR A 310 -35.71 -16.14 -21.78
C THR A 310 -35.16 -16.92 -20.59
N GLU A 311 -34.24 -16.30 -19.84
CA GLU A 311 -33.48 -16.89 -18.74
C GLU A 311 -32.84 -18.23 -19.11
N SER A 312 -32.17 -18.26 -20.27
CA SER A 312 -31.57 -19.45 -20.84
C SER A 312 -30.14 -19.21 -21.33
N TRP A 313 -29.31 -20.24 -21.31
CA TRP A 313 -27.96 -20.15 -21.86
C TRP A 313 -28.02 -20.18 -23.39
N LYS A 314 -27.49 -19.13 -24.02
CA LYS A 314 -27.55 -18.97 -25.48
C LYS A 314 -26.38 -19.63 -26.18
N SER A 315 -25.16 -19.37 -25.70
CA SER A 315 -23.97 -19.99 -26.29
C SER A 315 -22.74 -19.87 -25.38
N ILE A 316 -21.71 -20.65 -25.73
CA ILE A 316 -20.39 -20.57 -25.13
C ILE A 316 -19.40 -20.41 -26.28
N ARG A 317 -18.68 -19.29 -26.31
CA ARG A 317 -17.80 -18.91 -27.42
C ARG A 317 -16.41 -18.55 -26.89
N LYS A 318 -15.36 -18.89 -27.64
CA LYS A 318 -14.04 -18.28 -27.43
C LYS A 318 -13.89 -17.24 -28.52
N TYR A 319 -13.88 -15.97 -28.13
CA TYR A 319 -13.91 -14.89 -29.11
C TYR A 319 -12.51 -14.55 -29.64
N ILE A 320 -11.48 -14.57 -28.79
CA ILE A 320 -10.10 -14.31 -29.21
C ILE A 320 -9.13 -15.26 -28.49
N ASP A 321 -8.23 -15.87 -29.24
CA ASP A 321 -7.00 -16.45 -28.71
C ASP A 321 -6.04 -15.29 -28.39
N ASP A 322 -5.70 -15.07 -27.12
CA ASP A 322 -4.70 -14.12 -26.57
C ASP A 322 -5.21 -13.00 -25.63
N PHE A 323 -6.53 -12.91 -25.34
CA PHE A 323 -7.01 -11.97 -24.32
C PHE A 323 -7.06 -12.56 -22.90
N TYR A 324 -6.34 -11.88 -22.03
CA TYR A 324 -6.23 -12.20 -20.61
C TYR A 324 -7.18 -11.32 -19.80
N ILE A 325 -8.44 -11.73 -19.75
CA ILE A 325 -9.51 -10.98 -19.10
C ILE A 325 -9.31 -10.96 -17.59
N ASN A 326 -9.41 -9.77 -16.99
CA ASN A 326 -9.39 -9.59 -15.54
C ASN A 326 -10.69 -8.95 -15.01
N SER A 327 -11.47 -8.32 -15.88
CA SER A 327 -12.81 -7.79 -15.60
C SER A 327 -13.61 -7.66 -16.88
N LEU A 328 -14.92 -7.43 -16.78
CA LEU A 328 -15.77 -7.19 -17.94
C LEU A 328 -16.85 -6.18 -17.58
N SER A 329 -17.06 -5.20 -18.44
CA SER A 329 -18.12 -4.20 -18.34
C SER A 329 -18.64 -3.88 -19.74
N TYR A 330 -19.87 -3.39 -19.84
CA TYR A 330 -20.50 -3.00 -21.10
C TYR A 330 -20.77 -1.50 -21.12
N ASP A 331 -20.42 -0.84 -22.22
CA ASP A 331 -20.58 0.59 -22.44
C ASP A 331 -21.74 0.84 -23.42
N THR A 332 -22.93 1.12 -22.89
CA THR A 332 -24.14 1.38 -23.68
C THR A 332 -23.96 2.55 -24.65
N LEU A 333 -23.16 3.57 -24.29
CA LEU A 333 -22.98 4.76 -25.12
C LEU A 333 -22.18 4.50 -26.40
N THR A 334 -21.27 3.52 -26.35
CA THR A 334 -20.43 3.15 -27.50
C THR A 334 -20.80 1.79 -28.08
N ASN A 335 -21.73 1.06 -27.45
CA ASN A 335 -22.11 -0.30 -27.83
C ASN A 335 -20.88 -1.26 -27.86
N THR A 336 -20.01 -1.16 -26.86
CA THR A 336 -18.78 -1.97 -26.77
C THR A 336 -18.58 -2.56 -25.38
N PHE A 337 -17.80 -3.63 -25.29
CA PHE A 337 -17.29 -4.18 -24.05
C PHE A 337 -15.94 -3.57 -23.70
N LEU A 338 -15.73 -3.38 -22.40
CA LEU A 338 -14.46 -3.00 -21.81
C LEU A 338 -13.97 -4.11 -20.88
N SER A 339 -12.68 -4.40 -20.94
CA SER A 339 -12.03 -5.35 -20.04
C SER A 339 -10.66 -4.86 -19.58
N SER A 340 -10.28 -5.15 -18.34
CA SER A 340 -8.88 -4.99 -17.93
C SER A 340 -8.06 -6.24 -18.25
N ASN A 341 -6.80 -6.04 -18.65
CA ASN A 341 -5.85 -7.09 -19.02
C ASN A 341 -4.87 -7.39 -17.87
N TRP A 342 -4.89 -8.62 -17.32
CA TRP A 342 -4.02 -8.96 -16.19
C TRP A 342 -2.55 -9.20 -16.57
N LYS A 343 -2.22 -9.44 -17.85
CA LYS A 343 -0.82 -9.66 -18.29
C LYS A 343 -0.09 -8.38 -18.67
N LYS A 344 -0.78 -7.46 -19.35
CA LYS A 344 -0.16 -6.25 -19.93
C LYS A 344 -0.53 -4.95 -19.19
N ASN A 345 -1.30 -5.03 -18.09
CA ASN A 345 -1.87 -3.88 -17.40
C ASN A 345 -2.49 -2.88 -18.40
N GLY A 346 -3.58 -3.29 -19.03
CA GLY A 346 -4.23 -2.52 -20.10
C GLY A 346 -5.75 -2.58 -20.03
N LEU A 347 -6.40 -1.72 -20.81
CA LEU A 347 -7.84 -1.78 -21.09
C LEU A 347 -8.02 -2.26 -22.52
N ILE A 348 -8.84 -3.28 -22.71
CA ILE A 348 -9.20 -3.85 -24.01
C ILE A 348 -10.64 -3.41 -24.32
N VAL A 349 -10.85 -2.97 -25.55
CA VAL A 349 -12.17 -2.64 -26.11
C VAL A 349 -12.48 -3.62 -27.23
N PHE A 350 -13.70 -4.14 -27.25
CA PHE A 350 -14.17 -5.06 -28.28
C PHE A 350 -15.70 -5.00 -28.42
N ASP A 351 -16.23 -5.41 -29.56
CA ASP A 351 -17.68 -5.41 -29.81
C ASP A 351 -18.39 -6.66 -29.24
N GLN A 352 -19.71 -6.74 -29.44
CA GLN A 352 -20.54 -7.87 -28.98
C GLN A 352 -20.21 -9.20 -29.68
N GLN A 353 -19.65 -9.16 -30.88
CA GLN A 353 -19.18 -10.32 -31.63
C GLN A 353 -17.78 -10.75 -31.19
N GLY A 354 -17.15 -9.98 -30.31
CA GLY A 354 -15.78 -10.21 -29.85
C GLY A 354 -14.73 -9.75 -30.84
N ASN A 355 -15.04 -8.86 -31.79
CA ASN A 355 -14.01 -8.24 -32.61
C ASN A 355 -13.27 -7.20 -31.77
N PHE A 356 -11.95 -7.34 -31.74
CA PHE A 356 -11.08 -6.38 -31.07
C PHE A 356 -11.14 -5.02 -31.75
N ASP A 357 -11.30 -3.97 -30.95
CA ASP A 357 -11.26 -2.58 -31.40
C ASP A 357 -9.91 -1.94 -31.02
N ASN A 358 -9.60 -1.85 -29.72
CA ASN A 358 -8.42 -1.13 -29.26
C ASN A 358 -7.87 -1.65 -27.92
N GLU A 359 -6.58 -1.38 -27.65
CA GLU A 359 -5.93 -1.62 -26.35
C GLU A 359 -5.25 -0.35 -25.84
N TYR A 360 -5.61 0.07 -24.62
CA TYR A 360 -4.99 1.19 -23.94
C TYR A 360 -4.10 0.69 -22.81
N SER A 361 -2.79 0.93 -22.88
CA SER A 361 -1.88 0.65 -21.76
C SER A 361 -2.24 1.53 -20.54
N LEU A 362 -2.33 0.89 -19.37
CA LEU A 362 -2.48 1.51 -18.05
C LEU A 362 -1.16 1.51 -17.26
N GLU A 363 -0.07 1.02 -17.85
CA GLU A 363 1.23 0.93 -17.19
C GLU A 363 1.67 2.31 -16.68
N ASN A 364 1.98 2.38 -15.38
CA ASN A 364 2.39 3.60 -14.68
C ASN A 364 1.39 4.78 -14.74
N LYS A 365 0.16 4.57 -15.23
CA LYS A 365 -0.88 5.62 -15.28
C LYS A 365 -1.74 5.66 -14.02
N LEU A 366 -2.01 4.49 -13.43
CA LEU A 366 -2.83 4.38 -12.23
C LEU A 366 -2.00 4.71 -10.98
N LEU A 367 -1.97 5.99 -10.62
CA LEU A 367 -1.26 6.49 -9.45
C LEU A 367 -1.60 5.66 -8.20
N GLY A 368 -0.58 5.02 -7.63
CA GLY A 368 -0.72 4.22 -6.42
C GLY A 368 -1.25 2.80 -6.62
N PHE A 369 -1.45 2.32 -7.84
CA PHE A 369 -1.92 0.95 -8.10
C PHE A 369 -0.92 -0.11 -7.63
N ASN A 370 0.38 0.13 -7.85
CA ASN A 370 1.47 -0.77 -7.47
C ASN A 370 1.56 -1.06 -5.96
N TYR A 371 0.89 -0.27 -5.11
CA TYR A 371 0.86 -0.48 -3.66
C TYR A 371 0.03 -1.70 -3.25
N HIS A 372 -0.81 -2.24 -4.16
CA HIS A 372 -1.77 -3.30 -3.85
C HIS A 372 -1.33 -4.69 -4.34
N PHE A 373 -0.18 -4.81 -4.99
CA PHE A 373 0.35 -6.09 -5.44
C PHE A 373 1.87 -6.03 -5.51
N LYS A 374 2.52 -7.20 -5.53
CA LYS A 374 3.98 -7.26 -5.76
C LYS A 374 4.21 -7.24 -7.25
N LYS A 375 5.08 -6.36 -7.78
CA LYS A 375 5.39 -6.36 -9.22
C LYS A 375 5.88 -7.71 -9.76
N SER A 376 6.48 -8.54 -8.90
CA SER A 376 6.90 -9.91 -9.24
C SER A 376 5.75 -10.93 -9.25
N SER A 377 4.54 -10.59 -8.77
CA SER A 377 3.40 -11.49 -8.85
C SER A 377 2.84 -11.50 -10.27
N LEU A 378 2.54 -12.69 -10.78
CA LEU A 378 1.93 -12.87 -12.10
C LEU A 378 0.44 -12.48 -12.13
N GLU A 379 -0.20 -12.20 -11.00
CA GLU A 379 -1.62 -11.82 -10.94
C GLU A 379 -1.78 -10.37 -10.48
N LEU A 380 -2.41 -9.56 -11.34
CA LEU A 380 -2.81 -8.20 -11.01
C LEU A 380 -4.15 -8.20 -10.26
N PRO A 381 -4.36 -7.24 -9.33
CA PRO A 381 -5.68 -7.04 -8.73
C PRO A 381 -6.74 -6.82 -9.80
N GLN A 382 -7.94 -7.36 -9.55
CA GLN A 382 -9.09 -7.15 -10.43
C GLN A 382 -9.51 -5.66 -10.41
N LEU A 383 -9.71 -5.09 -11.59
CA LEU A 383 -10.18 -3.71 -11.75
C LEU A 383 -11.61 -3.71 -12.27
N PHE A 384 -12.54 -3.19 -11.49
CA PHE A 384 -13.90 -2.97 -11.95
C PHE A 384 -13.94 -1.73 -12.85
N LEU A 385 -14.63 -1.83 -13.99
CA LEU A 385 -14.68 -0.75 -14.98
C LEU A 385 -16.08 -0.17 -15.03
N VAL A 386 -16.16 1.15 -14.99
CA VAL A 386 -17.41 1.92 -15.11
C VAL A 386 -17.33 2.73 -16.39
N PRO A 387 -17.82 2.20 -17.52
CA PRO A 387 -17.86 2.92 -18.77
C PRO A 387 -18.78 4.14 -18.69
N ASN A 388 -18.38 5.22 -19.36
CA ASN A 388 -19.19 6.40 -19.60
C ASN A 388 -18.71 7.07 -20.92
N GLY A 389 -18.77 6.32 -22.01
CA GLY A 389 -18.29 6.75 -23.33
C GLY A 389 -16.76 6.93 -23.36
N GLU A 390 -16.31 8.15 -23.64
CA GLU A 390 -14.86 8.49 -23.67
C GLU A 390 -14.18 8.43 -22.31
N ASN A 391 -14.96 8.50 -21.22
CA ASN A 391 -14.45 8.43 -19.86
C ASN A 391 -14.75 7.06 -19.24
N ILE A 392 -13.80 6.54 -18.47
CA ILE A 392 -13.93 5.27 -17.74
C ILE A 392 -13.56 5.51 -16.29
N GLY A 393 -14.43 5.08 -15.38
CA GLY A 393 -14.13 4.97 -13.97
C GLY A 393 -13.45 3.63 -13.74
N ILE A 394 -12.17 3.65 -13.36
CA ILE A 394 -11.43 2.44 -13.01
C ILE A 394 -11.48 2.33 -11.50
N VAL A 395 -12.02 1.24 -10.99
CA VAL A 395 -12.27 1.04 -9.56
C VAL A 395 -11.47 -0.16 -9.08
N LEU A 396 -10.60 0.06 -8.11
CA LEU A 396 -9.92 -1.02 -7.40
C LEU A 396 -10.77 -1.43 -6.19
N ILE A 397 -11.20 -2.69 -6.20
CA ILE A 397 -11.99 -3.30 -5.13
C ILE A 397 -11.16 -4.43 -4.53
N ASP A 398 -11.01 -4.41 -3.21
CA ASP A 398 -10.54 -5.58 -2.44
C ASP A 398 -11.78 -6.18 -1.73
N LYS A 399 -12.00 -5.85 -0.46
CA LYS A 399 -13.31 -6.08 0.19
C LYS A 399 -14.30 -4.95 -0.09
N PHE A 400 -13.81 -3.72 -0.07
CA PHE A 400 -14.54 -2.49 -0.35
C PHE A 400 -13.72 -1.66 -1.35
N VAL A 401 -14.31 -0.57 -1.86
CA VAL A 401 -13.64 0.31 -2.82
C VAL A 401 -12.39 0.96 -2.20
N GLN A 402 -11.22 0.63 -2.73
CA GLN A 402 -9.95 1.18 -2.28
C GLN A 402 -9.64 2.50 -2.98
N LYS A 403 -9.77 2.51 -4.31
CA LYS A 403 -9.39 3.65 -5.16
C LYS A 403 -10.29 3.74 -6.38
N ILE A 404 -10.49 4.97 -6.85
CA ILE A 404 -11.14 5.26 -8.12
C ILE A 404 -10.21 6.17 -8.91
N TRP A 405 -10.00 5.81 -10.18
CA TRP A 405 -9.35 6.68 -11.16
C TRP A 405 -10.33 7.03 -12.27
N LEU A 406 -10.28 8.28 -12.72
CA LEU A 406 -10.87 8.69 -13.99
C LEU A 406 -9.83 8.45 -15.08
N PHE A 407 -10.13 7.60 -16.05
CA PHE A 407 -9.35 7.43 -17.28
C PHE A 407 -10.11 8.02 -18.47
N ASN A 408 -9.43 8.74 -19.34
CA ASN A 408 -10.01 9.25 -20.58
C ASN A 408 -9.34 8.57 -21.79
N LYS A 409 -10.16 7.98 -22.66
CA LYS A 409 -9.70 7.19 -23.83
C LYS A 409 -8.94 8.06 -24.83
N PHE A 410 -9.38 9.31 -25.03
CA PHE A 410 -8.78 10.25 -25.97
C PHE A 410 -7.39 10.74 -25.54
N ASP A 411 -7.25 11.30 -24.35
CA ASP A 411 -5.96 11.82 -23.86
C ASP A 411 -5.05 10.74 -23.26
N ARG A 412 -5.61 9.54 -23.04
CA ARG A 412 -4.95 8.35 -22.49
C ARG A 412 -4.34 8.58 -21.11
N LYS A 413 -4.88 9.51 -20.32
CA LYS A 413 -4.44 9.84 -18.96
C LYS A 413 -5.39 9.28 -17.92
N ALA A 414 -4.85 8.99 -16.74
CA ALA A 414 -5.61 8.63 -15.56
C ALA A 414 -5.37 9.66 -14.44
N ILE A 415 -6.43 9.96 -13.69
CA ILE A 415 -6.39 10.84 -12.53
C ILE A 415 -6.96 10.08 -11.35
N LEU A 416 -6.24 9.99 -10.24
CA LEU A 416 -6.75 9.42 -8.99
C LEU A 416 -7.80 10.39 -8.41
N THR A 417 -9.06 9.97 -8.37
CA THR A 417 -10.20 10.79 -7.92
C THR A 417 -10.73 10.37 -6.55
N TYR A 418 -10.41 9.16 -6.11
CA TYR A 418 -10.73 8.68 -4.77
C TYR A 418 -9.63 7.76 -4.24
N ASN A 419 -9.31 7.89 -2.96
CA ASN A 419 -8.42 7.00 -2.22
C ASN A 419 -8.93 6.90 -0.78
N TYR A 420 -9.34 5.70 -0.35
CA TYR A 420 -9.98 5.49 0.95
C TYR A 420 -9.12 5.88 2.17
N ARG A 421 -7.79 5.91 2.00
CA ARG A 421 -6.83 6.28 3.06
C ARG A 421 -6.71 7.80 3.27
N ASN A 422 -7.21 8.58 2.32
CA ASN A 422 -7.40 10.02 2.49
C ASN A 422 -8.80 10.28 3.06
#